data_AF-A0A9P1GU04-F1
#
_entry.id   AF-A0A9P1GU04-F1
#
_cell.length_a   1.000
_cell.length_b   1.000
_cell.length_c   1.000
_cell.angle_alpha   90.00
_cell.angle_beta   90.00
_cell.angle_gamma   90.00
#
_symmetry.space_group_name_H-M   'P 1'
#
loop_
_entity.id
_entity.type
_entity.pdbx_description
1 polymer ?
#
loop_
_entity_poly.entity_id
_entity_poly.type
_entity_poly.pdbx_seq_one_letter_code
_entity_poly.pdbx_strand_id
1 'polypeptide(L)'
;MHSHSGQFCPGHAKDTLEEVIQLAVAAGFKTIGLTEHMPRYAKEDLYPEELKTDPEVSSPSFPLHQAYLVEASRLQAKYASQIHILIAFEGEFIRPSYGPAILSLADPLVYPQVDYFIGSLHHVGGLPIDYDRDTYLRARSSYVASLASADPNPDPARDPEDLFHERYYDEQHDMLLALRPRVVGHFDLIRLLSDDPARDPSLRPGIWSRILRNLRVAVQAGAWLECNTSALRKGLAEPYPAAPVARAYLEMGGRFTFSDDSHGIAQIATNYPRGLDYLESLGVTEVWTLERSPHPGVAAAAADSEAAPVGAKAELKEKSVPLSLGGANRSVDVGVKAGRFDRFIGVGVAATLGGKIGPARSSA
;
A
#
# COMPACT_ATOMS: atom_id res chain seq x y z
N MET A 1 -9.90 -1.94 -0.67
CA MET A 1 -9.26 -3.27 -0.59
C MET A 1 -7.89 -3.23 0.08
N HIS A 2 -7.64 -2.22 0.93
CA HIS A 2 -6.41 -2.05 1.69
C HIS A 2 -6.74 -1.06 2.81
N SER A 3 -6.64 -1.50 4.06
CA SER A 3 -6.87 -0.65 5.25
C SER A 3 -6.18 -1.23 6.48
N HIS A 4 -5.77 -0.34 7.36
CA HIS A 4 -5.03 -0.59 8.59
C HIS A 4 -5.69 0.10 9.78
N SER A 5 -5.40 -0.38 11.00
CA SER A 5 -5.89 0.20 12.25
C SER A 5 -4.78 0.35 13.28
N GLY A 6 -4.82 1.41 14.09
CA GLY A 6 -3.84 1.64 15.15
C GLY A 6 -3.79 0.54 16.22
N GLN A 7 -4.87 -0.23 16.36
CA GLN A 7 -4.95 -1.38 17.26
C GLN A 7 -3.95 -2.49 16.89
N PHE A 8 -3.68 -2.71 15.60
CA PHE A 8 -2.79 -3.78 15.13
C PHE A 8 -1.58 -3.28 14.34
N CYS A 9 -1.54 -1.98 14.08
CA CYS A 9 -0.46 -1.26 13.42
C CYS A 9 0.04 -0.10 14.31
N PRO A 10 0.60 -0.39 15.50
CA PRO A 10 0.99 0.64 16.47
C PRO A 10 2.12 1.52 15.92
N GLY A 11 2.07 2.81 16.26
CA GLY A 11 3.07 3.79 15.84
C GLY A 11 2.82 4.40 14.46
N HIS A 12 2.21 3.66 13.52
CA HIS A 12 1.99 4.08 12.13
C HIS A 12 0.51 4.22 11.74
N ALA A 13 -0.42 3.58 12.45
CA ALA A 13 -1.87 3.78 12.29
C ALA A 13 -2.56 4.32 13.56
N LYS A 14 -3.85 4.66 13.43
CA LYS A 14 -4.72 5.18 14.49
C LYS A 14 -6.04 4.42 14.55
N ASP A 15 -6.74 4.58 15.67
CA ASP A 15 -8.07 4.04 15.94
C ASP A 15 -8.14 2.50 16.01
N THR A 16 -9.26 1.97 16.49
CA THR A 16 -9.49 0.53 16.58
C THR A 16 -9.97 -0.05 15.24
N LEU A 17 -9.77 -1.36 15.06
CA LEU A 17 -10.26 -2.06 13.87
C LEU A 17 -11.80 -1.95 13.74
N GLU A 18 -12.51 -1.97 14.86
CA GLU A 18 -13.96 -1.81 14.88
C GLU A 18 -14.40 -0.40 14.45
N GLU A 19 -13.71 0.66 14.91
CA GLU A 19 -14.01 2.05 14.49
C GLU A 19 -13.79 2.26 12.99
N VAL A 20 -12.74 1.65 12.41
CA VAL A 20 -12.51 1.64 10.96
C VAL A 20 -13.69 1.02 10.21
N ILE A 21 -14.18 -0.14 10.66
CA ILE A 21 -15.33 -0.82 10.05
C ILE A 21 -16.61 0.02 10.19
N GLN A 22 -16.85 0.59 11.37
CA GLN A 22 -18.02 1.44 11.62
C GLN A 22 -18.04 2.65 10.70
N LEU A 23 -16.90 3.32 10.49
CA LEU A 23 -16.82 4.42 9.55
C LEU A 23 -17.02 3.96 8.10
N ALA A 24 -16.45 2.82 7.70
CA ALA A 24 -16.67 2.28 6.35
C ALA A 24 -18.15 1.98 6.08
N VAL A 25 -18.87 1.40 7.06
CA VAL A 25 -20.33 1.21 6.99
C VAL A 25 -21.04 2.55 6.84
N ALA A 26 -20.70 3.54 7.66
CA ALA A 26 -21.31 4.87 7.62
C ALA A 26 -21.03 5.61 6.28
N ALA A 27 -19.86 5.39 5.69
CA ALA A 27 -19.48 5.91 4.38
C ALA A 27 -20.12 5.12 3.20
N GLY A 28 -20.88 4.07 3.49
CA GLY A 28 -21.64 3.30 2.49
C GLY A 28 -20.83 2.21 1.78
N PHE A 29 -19.67 1.82 2.32
CA PHE A 29 -18.87 0.73 1.75
C PHE A 29 -19.68 -0.55 1.72
N LYS A 30 -19.59 -1.27 0.60
CA LYS A 30 -20.19 -2.60 0.44
C LYS A 30 -19.20 -3.71 0.74
N THR A 31 -17.91 -3.45 0.52
CA THR A 31 -16.83 -4.37 0.81
C THR A 31 -15.65 -3.59 1.41
N ILE A 32 -15.04 -4.14 2.45
CA ILE A 32 -13.78 -3.65 3.02
C ILE A 32 -12.79 -4.81 3.14
N GLY A 33 -11.53 -4.53 2.80
CA GLY A 33 -10.42 -5.44 3.03
C GLY A 33 -9.61 -4.95 4.22
N LEU A 34 -9.58 -5.72 5.29
CA LEU A 34 -8.75 -5.47 6.46
C LEU A 34 -7.38 -6.09 6.18
N THR A 35 -6.30 -5.31 6.16
CA THR A 35 -5.01 -5.73 5.59
C THR A 35 -3.85 -5.27 6.45
N GLU A 36 -3.94 -5.43 7.77
CA GLU A 36 -2.87 -5.04 8.70
C GLU A 36 -1.52 -5.60 8.22
N HIS A 37 -0.43 -4.89 8.51
CA HIS A 37 0.91 -5.34 8.15
C HIS A 37 1.21 -6.73 8.77
N MET A 38 1.89 -7.57 7.99
CA MET A 38 2.42 -8.84 8.50
C MET A 38 3.48 -8.60 9.60
N PRO A 39 3.78 -9.62 10.43
CA PRO A 39 4.87 -9.52 11.37
C PRO A 39 6.24 -9.29 10.72
N ARG A 40 7.09 -8.53 11.41
CA ARG A 40 8.53 -8.41 11.13
C ARG A 40 9.28 -9.44 11.98
N TYR A 41 10.20 -10.16 11.37
CA TYR A 41 10.87 -11.30 12.02
C TYR A 41 12.29 -11.01 12.48
N ALA A 42 12.83 -9.85 12.11
CA ALA A 42 14.18 -9.42 12.46
C ALA A 42 14.15 -8.00 13.04
N LYS A 43 15.00 -7.72 14.03
CA LYS A 43 15.00 -6.42 14.73
C LYS A 43 15.45 -5.28 13.83
N GLU A 44 16.36 -5.58 12.92
CA GLU A 44 16.90 -4.67 11.91
C GLU A 44 15.84 -4.20 10.90
N ASP A 45 14.71 -4.90 10.80
CA ASP A 45 13.64 -4.61 9.85
C ASP A 45 12.53 -3.74 10.48
N LEU A 46 12.60 -3.49 11.80
CA LEU A 46 11.65 -2.66 12.54
C LEU A 46 11.87 -1.17 12.24
N TYR A 47 10.78 -0.43 12.06
CA TYR A 47 10.81 1.02 11.98
C TYR A 47 11.20 1.66 13.32
N PRO A 48 11.74 2.91 13.31
CA PRO A 48 12.18 3.59 14.53
C PRO A 48 11.11 3.72 15.62
N GLU A 49 9.83 3.83 15.26
CA GLU A 49 8.69 3.87 16.18
C GLU A 49 8.35 2.51 16.78
N GLU A 50 8.57 1.42 16.06
CA GLU A 50 8.36 0.06 16.55
C GLU A 50 9.39 -0.28 17.64
N LEU A 51 10.63 0.22 17.48
CA LEU A 51 11.72 0.10 18.46
C LEU A 51 11.49 0.89 19.76
N LYS A 52 10.57 1.86 19.76
CA LYS A 52 10.26 2.68 20.96
C LYS A 52 9.20 2.04 21.85
N THR A 53 8.57 0.96 21.40
CA THR A 53 7.67 0.15 22.22
C THR A 53 8.48 -0.78 23.13
N ASP A 54 7.96 -1.06 24.33
CA ASP A 54 8.64 -1.83 25.39
C ASP A 54 9.38 -3.07 24.82
N PRO A 55 10.62 -3.38 25.21
CA PRO A 55 11.34 -4.56 24.74
C PRO A 55 10.59 -5.89 24.88
N GLU A 56 9.63 -6.01 25.80
CA GLU A 56 8.72 -7.19 25.88
C GLU A 56 7.57 -7.16 24.86
N VAL A 57 7.20 -5.98 24.36
CA VAL A 57 6.25 -5.74 23.25
C VAL A 57 6.96 -5.80 21.87
N SER A 58 8.26 -5.54 21.84
CA SER A 58 9.16 -5.79 20.69
C SER A 58 9.48 -7.27 20.46
N SER A 59 8.79 -8.18 21.14
CA SER A 59 8.68 -9.58 20.73
C SER A 59 8.06 -9.62 19.32
N PRO A 60 8.46 -10.54 18.42
CA PRO A 60 8.02 -10.54 17.02
C PRO A 60 6.51 -10.33 16.96
N SER A 61 6.02 -9.48 16.07
CA SER A 61 4.62 -9.03 15.90
C SER A 61 3.60 -10.15 15.65
N PHE A 62 4.02 -11.40 15.79
CA PHE A 62 3.25 -12.61 15.65
C PHE A 62 2.06 -12.72 16.63
N PRO A 63 2.18 -12.46 17.96
CA PRO A 63 1.01 -12.42 18.84
C PRO A 63 0.02 -11.33 18.45
N LEU A 64 0.50 -10.18 17.96
CA LEU A 64 -0.34 -9.07 17.52
C LEU A 64 -1.11 -9.43 16.24
N HIS A 65 -0.44 -10.06 15.27
CA HIS A 65 -1.07 -10.54 14.04
C HIS A 65 -2.10 -11.65 14.32
N GLN A 66 -1.83 -12.56 15.26
CA GLN A 66 -2.83 -13.54 15.69
C GLN A 66 -4.03 -12.88 16.37
N ALA A 67 -3.80 -11.89 17.24
CA ALA A 67 -4.87 -11.11 17.87
C ALA A 67 -5.71 -10.36 16.82
N TYR A 68 -5.06 -9.82 15.78
CA TYR A 68 -5.73 -9.22 14.62
C TYR A 68 -6.67 -10.23 13.95
N LEU A 69 -6.20 -11.42 13.59
CA LEU A 69 -7.03 -12.40 12.89
C LEU A 69 -8.24 -12.86 13.72
N VAL A 70 -8.07 -13.00 15.03
CA VAL A 70 -9.17 -13.32 15.95
C VAL A 70 -10.21 -12.19 15.96
N GLU A 71 -9.76 -10.95 16.11
CA GLU A 71 -10.65 -9.79 16.18
C GLU A 71 -11.34 -9.50 14.85
N ALA A 72 -10.61 -9.59 13.74
CA ALA A 72 -11.16 -9.45 12.39
C ALA A 72 -12.25 -10.50 12.12
N SER A 73 -12.05 -11.74 12.57
CA SER A 73 -13.06 -12.81 12.43
C SER A 73 -14.32 -12.51 13.26
N ARG A 74 -14.15 -12.03 14.49
CA ARG A 74 -15.27 -11.59 15.35
C ARG A 74 -16.06 -10.45 14.70
N LEU A 75 -15.35 -9.47 14.14
CA LEU A 75 -15.94 -8.30 13.49
C LEU A 75 -16.62 -8.64 12.16
N GLN A 76 -16.03 -9.55 11.36
CA GLN A 76 -16.65 -10.09 10.14
C GLN A 76 -18.02 -10.71 10.45
N ALA A 77 -18.12 -11.47 11.56
CA ALA A 77 -19.40 -12.02 12.02
C ALA A 77 -20.37 -10.94 12.55
N LYS A 78 -19.87 -9.99 13.36
CA LYS A 78 -20.70 -8.93 13.96
C LYS A 78 -21.32 -7.99 12.93
N TYR A 79 -20.58 -7.64 11.88
CA TYR A 79 -21.00 -6.66 10.87
C TYR A 79 -21.49 -7.26 9.55
N ALA A 80 -21.63 -8.58 9.51
CA ALA A 80 -22.08 -9.37 8.36
C ALA A 80 -23.31 -8.84 7.60
N SER A 81 -24.29 -8.31 8.33
CA SER A 81 -25.52 -7.78 7.73
C SER A 81 -25.39 -6.37 7.16
N GLN A 82 -24.25 -5.70 7.39
CA GLN A 82 -24.03 -4.29 7.08
C GLN A 82 -22.97 -4.10 5.99
N ILE A 83 -21.89 -4.90 6.01
CA ILE A 83 -20.75 -4.79 5.10
C ILE A 83 -20.10 -6.16 4.89
N HIS A 84 -19.61 -6.40 3.67
CA HIS A 84 -18.83 -7.59 3.35
C HIS A 84 -17.37 -7.37 3.76
N ILE A 85 -16.88 -8.10 4.75
CA ILE A 85 -15.53 -7.94 5.29
C ILE A 85 -14.66 -9.07 4.75
N LEU A 86 -13.55 -8.71 4.11
CA LEU A 86 -12.49 -9.63 3.73
C LEU A 86 -11.33 -9.47 4.72
N ILE A 87 -10.83 -10.59 5.23
CA ILE A 87 -9.71 -10.64 6.17
C ILE A 87 -8.44 -10.96 5.38
N ALA A 88 -7.42 -10.13 5.50
CA ALA A 88 -6.22 -10.21 4.69
C ALA A 88 -5.04 -9.57 5.43
N PHE A 89 -3.89 -9.49 4.79
CA PHE A 89 -2.75 -8.77 5.35
C PHE A 89 -1.91 -8.14 4.24
N GLU A 90 -1.16 -7.10 4.58
CA GLU A 90 -0.13 -6.56 3.71
C GLU A 90 1.18 -7.33 3.91
N GLY A 91 1.59 -8.05 2.87
CA GLY A 91 2.81 -8.85 2.81
C GLY A 91 4.02 -8.00 2.46
N GLU A 92 4.87 -7.78 3.46
CA GLU A 92 6.12 -7.04 3.42
C GLU A 92 7.27 -7.87 2.84
N PHE A 93 7.55 -7.75 1.54
CA PHE A 93 8.66 -8.47 0.93
C PHE A 93 9.96 -7.68 1.03
N ILE A 94 10.64 -7.75 2.18
CA ILE A 94 11.88 -7.00 2.42
C ILE A 94 13.07 -7.61 1.66
N ARG A 95 13.11 -8.94 1.55
CA ARG A 95 14.15 -9.74 0.88
C ARG A 95 13.65 -11.18 0.68
N PRO A 96 14.29 -12.00 -0.19
CA PRO A 96 13.78 -13.34 -0.52
C PRO A 96 13.46 -14.27 0.66
N SER A 97 14.16 -14.12 1.79
CA SER A 97 13.89 -14.92 3.00
C SER A 97 12.53 -14.65 3.65
N TYR A 98 11.85 -13.54 3.32
CA TYR A 98 10.48 -13.25 3.78
C TYR A 98 9.41 -14.06 3.03
N GLY A 99 9.74 -14.58 1.83
CA GLY A 99 8.80 -15.34 1.01
C GLY A 99 8.08 -16.48 1.75
N PRO A 100 8.83 -17.42 2.38
CA PRO A 100 8.23 -18.51 3.15
C PRO A 100 7.32 -18.04 4.29
N ALA A 101 7.66 -16.96 4.98
CA ALA A 101 6.85 -16.44 6.07
C ALA A 101 5.53 -15.86 5.57
N ILE A 102 5.55 -15.08 4.48
CA ILE A 102 4.34 -14.56 3.83
C ILE A 102 3.44 -15.71 3.37
N LEU A 103 4.00 -16.71 2.69
CA LEU A 103 3.24 -17.86 2.20
C LEU A 103 2.65 -18.69 3.35
N SER A 104 3.34 -18.78 4.49
CA SER A 104 2.81 -19.44 5.69
C SER A 104 1.63 -18.70 6.31
N LEU A 105 1.61 -17.36 6.29
CA LEU A 105 0.46 -16.56 6.75
C LEU A 105 -0.73 -16.66 5.79
N ALA A 106 -0.48 -16.92 4.51
CA ALA A 106 -1.50 -17.14 3.49
C ALA A 106 -1.95 -18.61 3.37
N ASP A 107 -1.32 -19.53 4.10
CA ASP A 107 -1.64 -20.96 4.01
C ASP A 107 -3.04 -21.21 4.59
N PRO A 108 -4.00 -21.67 3.76
CA PRO A 108 -5.36 -21.90 4.22
C PRO A 108 -5.51 -23.05 5.21
N LEU A 109 -4.50 -23.93 5.33
CA LEU A 109 -4.49 -24.98 6.36
C LEU A 109 -4.11 -24.43 7.73
N VAL A 110 -3.42 -23.28 7.78
CA VAL A 110 -2.98 -22.62 9.01
C VAL A 110 -3.95 -21.49 9.38
N TYR A 111 -4.31 -20.65 8.41
CA TYR A 111 -5.16 -19.48 8.59
C TYR A 111 -6.33 -19.49 7.58
N PRO A 112 -7.33 -20.38 7.76
CA PRO A 112 -8.46 -20.51 6.83
C PRO A 112 -9.33 -19.26 6.72
N GLN A 113 -9.22 -18.32 7.67
CA GLN A 113 -9.90 -17.03 7.66
C GLN A 113 -9.23 -15.99 6.75
N VAL A 114 -7.96 -16.17 6.35
CA VAL A 114 -7.27 -15.24 5.46
C VAL A 114 -7.76 -15.46 4.02
N ASP A 115 -8.42 -14.44 3.49
CA ASP A 115 -9.03 -14.45 2.17
C ASP A 115 -7.99 -14.13 1.07
N TYR A 116 -7.14 -13.12 1.28
CA TYR A 116 -6.07 -12.76 0.35
C TYR A 116 -4.92 -12.07 1.08
N PHE A 117 -3.88 -11.71 0.33
CA PHE A 117 -2.82 -10.83 0.80
C PHE A 117 -2.40 -9.88 -0.32
N ILE A 118 -1.87 -8.73 0.08
CA ILE A 118 -1.25 -7.74 -0.79
C ILE A 118 0.25 -8.02 -0.82
N GLY A 119 0.88 -8.06 -1.99
CA GLY A 119 2.34 -8.08 -2.09
C GLY A 119 2.87 -6.66 -2.24
N SER A 120 3.66 -6.21 -1.26
CA SER A 120 4.17 -4.84 -1.19
C SER A 120 5.69 -4.79 -0.98
N LEU A 121 6.29 -3.73 -1.50
CA LEU A 121 7.69 -3.37 -1.23
C LEU A 121 7.76 -2.01 -0.55
N HIS A 122 8.23 -2.00 0.69
CA HIS A 122 8.58 -0.77 1.43
C HIS A 122 10.10 -0.63 1.64
N HIS A 123 10.88 -1.55 1.08
CA HIS A 123 12.33 -1.58 1.21
C HIS A 123 13.00 -1.78 -0.15
N VAL A 124 14.23 -1.28 -0.27
CA VAL A 124 15.16 -1.63 -1.34
C VAL A 124 16.51 -1.94 -0.73
N GLY A 125 17.07 -3.12 -1.03
CA GLY A 125 18.30 -3.57 -0.40
C GLY A 125 18.17 -3.72 1.12
N GLY A 126 16.95 -4.00 1.60
CA GLY A 126 16.63 -4.10 3.02
C GLY A 126 16.53 -2.78 3.77
N LEU A 127 16.60 -1.62 3.10
CA LEU A 127 16.46 -0.31 3.71
C LEU A 127 15.12 0.34 3.31
N PRO A 128 14.41 1.02 4.24
CA PRO A 128 13.12 1.62 3.93
C PRO A 128 13.18 2.70 2.84
N ILE A 129 12.13 2.79 2.02
CA ILE A 129 12.03 3.76 0.91
C ILE A 129 10.87 4.76 1.03
N ASP A 130 10.02 4.62 2.02
CA ASP A 130 8.77 5.38 2.14
C ASP A 130 8.55 6.00 3.53
N TYR A 131 9.51 5.81 4.45
CA TYR A 131 9.48 6.33 5.81
C TYR A 131 9.80 7.84 5.87
N ASP A 132 11.01 8.21 5.47
CA ASP A 132 11.45 9.61 5.37
C ASP A 132 12.51 9.79 4.29
N ARG A 133 12.72 11.05 3.92
CA ARG A 133 13.61 11.44 2.82
C ARG A 133 15.08 11.05 3.08
N ASP A 134 15.54 11.16 4.31
CA ASP A 134 16.92 10.84 4.68
C ASP A 134 17.17 9.33 4.56
N THR A 135 16.20 8.52 4.94
CA THR A 135 16.24 7.06 4.84
C THR A 135 16.21 6.61 3.38
N TYR A 136 15.36 7.20 2.55
CA TYR A 136 15.37 6.99 1.10
C TYR A 136 16.74 7.30 0.49
N LEU A 137 17.33 8.45 0.83
CA LEU A 137 18.65 8.85 0.32
C LEU A 137 19.77 7.91 0.78
N ARG A 138 19.70 7.38 2.01
CA ARG A 138 20.62 6.35 2.50
C ARG A 138 20.47 5.05 1.73
N ALA A 139 19.24 4.59 1.47
CA ALA A 139 18.97 3.39 0.69
C ALA A 139 19.56 3.51 -0.73
N ARG A 140 19.28 4.63 -1.41
CA ARG A 140 19.86 4.94 -2.72
C ARG A 140 21.38 4.95 -2.71
N SER A 141 21.98 5.69 -1.78
CA SER A 141 23.44 5.86 -1.71
C SER A 141 24.15 4.53 -1.40
N SER A 142 23.59 3.73 -0.50
CA SER A 142 24.09 2.39 -0.16
C SER A 142 24.12 1.48 -1.40
N TYR A 143 23.02 1.45 -2.16
CA TYR A 143 22.95 0.65 -3.37
C TYR A 143 23.96 1.13 -4.44
N VAL A 144 24.01 2.42 -4.71
CA VAL A 144 24.93 3.00 -5.71
C VAL A 144 26.40 2.74 -5.33
N ALA A 145 26.76 2.87 -4.05
CA ALA A 145 28.10 2.54 -3.57
C ALA A 145 28.43 1.05 -3.74
N SER A 146 27.44 0.15 -3.57
CA SER A 146 27.60 -1.29 -3.79
C SER A 146 27.92 -1.61 -5.26
N LEU A 147 27.31 -0.88 -6.20
CA LEU A 147 27.58 -1.04 -7.64
C LEU A 147 28.99 -0.57 -8.00
N ALA A 148 29.42 0.59 -7.50
CA ALA A 148 30.78 1.10 -7.72
C ALA A 148 31.87 0.18 -7.14
N SER A 149 31.52 -0.58 -6.09
CA SER A 149 32.42 -1.59 -5.52
C SER A 149 32.49 -2.87 -6.37
N ALA A 150 31.43 -3.19 -7.13
CA ALA A 150 31.32 -4.36 -7.98
C ALA A 150 31.87 -4.13 -9.40
N ASP A 151 31.74 -2.92 -9.93
CA ASP A 151 32.29 -2.48 -11.20
C ASP A 151 33.15 -1.22 -10.98
N PRO A 152 34.48 -1.32 -11.10
CA PRO A 152 35.38 -0.18 -10.88
C PRO A 152 35.32 0.88 -12.00
N ASN A 153 34.61 0.62 -13.11
CA ASN A 153 34.44 1.57 -14.21
C ASN A 153 32.97 1.72 -14.60
N PRO A 154 32.11 2.19 -13.68
CA PRO A 154 30.68 2.33 -13.94
C PRO A 154 30.46 3.41 -15.01
N ASP A 155 29.43 3.22 -15.84
CA ASP A 155 29.04 4.23 -16.82
C ASP A 155 28.64 5.55 -16.10
N PRO A 156 29.43 6.62 -16.23
CA PRO A 156 29.19 7.86 -15.49
C PRO A 156 27.95 8.62 -16.00
N ALA A 157 27.38 8.24 -17.15
CA ALA A 157 26.17 8.84 -17.68
C ALA A 157 24.89 8.34 -16.99
N ARG A 158 24.99 7.27 -16.18
CA ARG A 158 23.85 6.68 -15.49
C ARG A 158 23.45 7.48 -14.25
N ASP A 159 22.21 7.98 -14.25
CA ASP A 159 21.59 8.63 -13.10
C ASP A 159 21.53 7.65 -11.90
N PRO A 160 22.11 8.00 -10.73
CA PRO A 160 22.01 7.20 -9.51
C PRO A 160 20.56 6.89 -9.08
N GLU A 161 19.61 7.79 -9.36
CA GLU A 161 18.20 7.53 -9.07
C GLU A 161 17.61 6.49 -10.04
N ASP A 162 17.99 6.50 -11.32
CA ASP A 162 17.57 5.47 -12.28
C ASP A 162 18.06 4.08 -11.86
N LEU A 163 19.32 3.98 -11.44
CA LEU A 163 19.89 2.72 -10.94
C LEU A 163 19.10 2.19 -9.74
N PHE A 164 18.72 3.07 -8.83
CA PHE A 164 17.97 2.70 -7.64
C PHE A 164 16.52 2.28 -7.95
N HIS A 165 15.85 2.98 -8.87
CA HIS A 165 14.52 2.58 -9.36
C HIS A 165 14.57 1.23 -10.09
N GLU A 166 15.61 0.99 -10.89
CA GLU A 166 15.83 -0.33 -11.50
C GLU A 166 15.94 -1.44 -10.46
N ARG A 167 16.67 -1.19 -9.37
CA ARG A 167 16.78 -2.14 -8.25
C ARG A 167 15.44 -2.40 -7.58
N TYR A 168 14.63 -1.37 -7.34
CA TYR A 168 13.28 -1.54 -6.82
C TYR A 168 12.45 -2.48 -7.71
N TYR A 169 12.46 -2.28 -9.03
CA TYR A 169 11.71 -3.14 -9.94
C TYR A 169 12.33 -4.54 -10.10
N ASP A 170 13.63 -4.72 -9.85
CA ASP A 170 14.24 -6.06 -9.75
C ASP A 170 13.78 -6.78 -8.48
N GLU A 171 13.76 -6.13 -7.32
CA GLU A 171 13.25 -6.74 -6.09
C GLU A 171 11.73 -7.00 -6.16
N GLN A 172 10.98 -6.14 -6.86
CA GLN A 172 9.55 -6.35 -7.07
C GLN A 172 9.29 -7.56 -7.97
N HIS A 173 10.16 -7.80 -8.96
CA HIS A 173 10.09 -8.99 -9.78
C HIS A 173 10.30 -10.26 -8.94
N ASP A 174 11.29 -10.26 -8.06
CA ASP A 174 11.56 -11.37 -7.15
C ASP A 174 10.36 -11.63 -6.24
N MET A 175 9.73 -10.58 -5.71
CA MET A 175 8.48 -10.68 -4.94
C MET A 175 7.36 -11.33 -5.76
N LEU A 176 7.12 -10.84 -6.98
CA LEU A 176 6.03 -11.33 -7.84
C LEU A 176 6.21 -12.83 -8.17
N LEU A 177 7.45 -13.26 -8.45
CA LEU A 177 7.78 -14.65 -8.71
C LEU A 177 7.62 -15.54 -7.47
N ALA A 178 8.07 -15.05 -6.31
CA ALA A 178 8.02 -15.81 -5.06
C ALA A 178 6.61 -15.94 -4.50
N LEU A 179 5.81 -14.87 -4.55
CA LEU A 179 4.56 -14.77 -3.81
C LEU A 179 3.31 -14.96 -4.66
N ARG A 180 3.32 -14.52 -5.93
CA ARG A 180 2.14 -14.49 -6.81
C ARG A 180 0.87 -13.92 -6.10
N PRO A 181 0.94 -12.71 -5.53
CA PRO A 181 -0.15 -12.17 -4.71
C PRO A 181 -1.42 -11.93 -5.52
N ARG A 182 -2.59 -11.91 -4.85
CA ARG A 182 -3.86 -11.51 -5.50
C ARG A 182 -3.86 -10.04 -5.86
N VAL A 183 -3.28 -9.20 -5.01
CA VAL A 183 -3.15 -7.75 -5.20
C VAL A 183 -1.67 -7.38 -5.11
N VAL A 184 -1.18 -6.63 -6.10
CA VAL A 184 0.14 -5.99 -6.02
C VAL A 184 -0.09 -4.57 -5.48
N GLY A 185 0.43 -4.32 -4.28
CA GLY A 185 0.30 -3.04 -3.58
C GLY A 185 1.10 -1.95 -4.29
N HIS A 186 0.57 -0.72 -4.25
CA HIS A 186 1.21 0.55 -4.66
C HIS A 186 2.45 0.38 -5.58
N PHE A 187 2.21 -0.14 -6.79
CA PHE A 187 3.22 -0.75 -7.67
C PHE A 187 4.47 0.10 -7.97
N ASP A 188 4.38 1.43 -7.92
CA ASP A 188 5.51 2.34 -8.14
C ASP A 188 5.79 3.24 -6.93
N LEU A 189 5.62 2.70 -5.71
CA LEU A 189 5.87 3.40 -4.43
C LEU A 189 7.20 4.15 -4.41
N ILE A 190 8.24 3.63 -5.09
CA ILE A 190 9.57 4.23 -5.19
C ILE A 190 9.58 5.71 -5.63
N ARG A 191 8.51 6.18 -6.28
CA ARG A 191 8.35 7.59 -6.67
C ARG A 191 8.07 8.53 -5.50
N LEU A 192 7.58 8.03 -4.36
CA LEU A 192 7.09 8.85 -3.24
C LEU A 192 8.11 9.88 -2.74
N LEU A 193 9.35 9.42 -2.51
CA LEU A 193 10.44 10.24 -1.99
C LEU A 193 11.56 10.47 -3.03
N SER A 194 11.24 10.23 -4.30
CA SER A 194 12.09 10.47 -5.48
C SER A 194 12.43 11.96 -5.61
N ASP A 195 13.58 12.27 -6.21
CA ASP A 195 13.99 13.65 -6.51
C ASP A 195 13.04 14.27 -7.54
N ASP A 196 12.54 13.45 -8.47
CA ASP A 196 11.49 13.80 -9.43
C ASP A 196 10.34 12.77 -9.41
N PRO A 197 9.33 12.92 -8.52
CA PRO A 197 8.19 12.01 -8.43
C PRO A 197 7.26 12.02 -9.66
N ALA A 198 7.36 13.04 -10.52
CA ALA A 198 6.52 13.22 -11.71
C ALA A 198 7.20 12.72 -12.99
N ARG A 199 8.43 12.20 -12.90
CA ARG A 199 9.18 11.72 -14.05
C ARG A 199 8.42 10.61 -14.77
N ASP A 200 8.42 10.66 -16.11
CA ASP A 200 7.84 9.60 -16.92
C ASP A 200 8.81 8.41 -16.99
N PRO A 201 8.48 7.24 -16.38
CA PRO A 201 9.37 6.09 -16.40
C PRO A 201 9.53 5.48 -17.80
N SER A 202 8.60 5.75 -18.73
CA SER A 202 8.69 5.24 -20.11
C SER A 202 9.84 5.84 -20.92
N LEU A 203 10.33 7.00 -20.49
CA LEU A 203 11.49 7.68 -21.07
C LEU A 203 12.82 7.17 -20.50
N ARG A 204 12.80 6.16 -19.63
CA ARG A 204 13.97 5.57 -18.97
C ARG A 204 14.05 4.08 -19.33
N PRO A 205 14.77 3.68 -20.41
CA PRO A 205 14.72 2.31 -20.93
C PRO A 205 15.02 1.21 -19.90
N GLY A 206 15.98 1.44 -19.01
CA GLY A 206 16.36 0.47 -17.97
C GLY A 206 15.28 0.27 -16.91
N ILE A 207 14.55 1.34 -16.54
CA ILE A 207 13.38 1.28 -15.64
C ILE A 207 12.18 0.68 -16.39
N TRP A 208 11.87 1.21 -17.57
CA TRP A 208 10.68 0.85 -18.33
C TRP A 208 10.64 -0.64 -18.70
N SER A 209 11.77 -1.20 -19.13
CA SER A 209 11.85 -2.62 -19.45
C SER A 209 11.53 -3.52 -18.25
N ARG A 210 11.93 -3.12 -17.03
CA ARG A 210 11.63 -3.83 -15.78
C ARG A 210 10.18 -3.66 -15.34
N ILE A 211 9.61 -2.47 -15.48
CA ILE A 211 8.18 -2.25 -15.27
C ILE A 211 7.38 -3.18 -16.19
N LEU A 212 7.65 -3.17 -17.49
CA LEU A 212 6.95 -4.03 -18.45
C LEU A 212 7.15 -5.52 -18.15
N ARG A 213 8.35 -5.94 -17.70
CA ARG A 213 8.60 -7.31 -17.23
C ARG A 213 7.67 -7.66 -16.07
N ASN A 214 7.61 -6.82 -15.04
CA ASN A 214 6.84 -7.07 -13.83
C ASN A 214 5.34 -7.05 -14.09
N LEU A 215 4.85 -6.12 -14.90
CA LEU A 215 3.44 -6.06 -15.32
C LEU A 215 3.01 -7.34 -16.04
N ARG A 216 3.85 -7.88 -16.93
CA ARG A 216 3.57 -9.18 -17.59
C ARG A 216 3.46 -10.32 -16.57
N VAL A 217 4.34 -10.38 -15.57
CA VAL A 217 4.27 -11.39 -14.51
C VAL A 217 2.97 -11.25 -13.71
N ALA A 218 2.60 -10.02 -13.32
CA ALA A 218 1.36 -9.75 -12.60
C ALA A 218 0.11 -10.20 -13.39
N VAL A 219 0.03 -9.83 -14.68
CA VAL A 219 -1.07 -10.24 -15.57
C VAL A 219 -1.12 -11.76 -15.74
N GLN A 220 0.02 -12.41 -15.98
CA GLN A 220 0.09 -13.88 -16.14
C GLN A 220 -0.28 -14.62 -14.86
N ALA A 221 -0.03 -14.03 -13.69
CA ALA A 221 -0.47 -14.56 -12.41
C ALA A 221 -1.96 -14.29 -12.13
N GLY A 222 -2.62 -13.49 -12.97
CA GLY A 222 -3.99 -13.02 -12.74
C GLY A 222 -4.10 -12.11 -11.52
N ALA A 223 -3.02 -11.42 -11.15
CA ALA A 223 -3.03 -10.45 -10.05
C ALA A 223 -3.74 -9.17 -10.47
N TRP A 224 -4.28 -8.45 -9.50
CA TRP A 224 -4.75 -7.08 -9.69
C TRP A 224 -3.67 -6.10 -9.28
N LEU A 225 -3.54 -4.98 -9.99
CA LEU A 225 -2.84 -3.84 -9.45
C LEU A 225 -3.77 -3.05 -8.55
N GLU A 226 -3.23 -2.56 -7.45
CA GLU A 226 -3.92 -1.61 -6.60
C GLU A 226 -3.90 -0.22 -7.25
N CYS A 227 -5.07 0.40 -7.44
CA CYS A 227 -5.18 1.84 -7.59
C CYS A 227 -5.32 2.46 -6.20
N ASN A 228 -4.20 2.94 -5.66
CA ASN A 228 -4.09 3.39 -4.28
C ASN A 228 -4.06 4.92 -4.20
N THR A 229 -5.09 5.51 -3.59
CA THR A 229 -5.24 6.97 -3.47
C THR A 229 -4.41 7.57 -2.32
N SER A 230 -3.70 6.77 -1.52
CA SER A 230 -2.79 7.28 -0.48
C SER A 230 -1.68 8.15 -1.06
N ALA A 231 -1.22 7.87 -2.28
CA ALA A 231 -0.31 8.72 -3.04
C ALA A 231 -0.75 10.20 -3.05
N LEU A 232 -2.05 10.44 -3.26
CA LEU A 232 -2.63 11.78 -3.35
C LEU A 232 -2.62 12.48 -1.98
N ARG A 233 -2.87 11.72 -0.90
CA ARG A 233 -2.75 12.20 0.49
C ARG A 233 -1.30 12.52 0.85
N LYS A 234 -0.34 11.75 0.31
CA LYS A 234 1.10 11.92 0.49
C LYS A 234 1.72 12.99 -0.44
N GLY A 235 0.90 13.70 -1.23
CA GLY A 235 1.34 14.87 -2.02
C GLY A 235 1.67 14.59 -3.49
N LEU A 236 1.48 13.36 -3.98
CA LEU A 236 1.68 13.02 -5.38
C LEU A 236 0.48 13.47 -6.23
N ALA A 237 0.75 13.76 -7.51
CA ALA A 237 -0.28 14.24 -8.44
C ALA A 237 -1.29 13.13 -8.83
N GLU A 238 -0.81 11.89 -8.91
CA GLU A 238 -1.55 10.70 -9.36
C GLU A 238 -1.54 9.59 -8.28
N PRO A 239 -2.58 8.74 -8.22
CA PRO A 239 -2.59 7.49 -7.45
C PRO A 239 -1.41 6.58 -7.80
N TYR A 240 -1.11 5.58 -6.96
CA TYR A 240 -0.27 4.46 -7.43
C TYR A 240 -1.12 3.52 -8.28
N PRO A 241 -0.62 2.97 -9.41
CA PRO A 241 0.56 3.43 -10.12
C PRO A 241 0.29 4.70 -10.93
N ALA A 242 1.35 5.39 -11.36
CA ALA A 242 1.30 6.54 -12.27
C ALA A 242 0.78 6.16 -13.66
N ALA A 243 0.28 7.16 -14.40
CA ALA A 243 -0.49 6.96 -15.62
C ALA A 243 0.23 6.17 -16.74
N PRO A 244 1.53 6.37 -17.03
CA PRO A 244 2.24 5.55 -18.01
C PRO A 244 2.23 4.05 -17.66
N VAL A 245 2.48 3.73 -16.39
CA VAL A 245 2.49 2.35 -15.88
C VAL A 245 1.08 1.74 -15.94
N ALA A 246 0.07 2.50 -15.51
CA ALA A 246 -1.32 2.06 -15.55
C ALA A 246 -1.80 1.77 -16.98
N ARG A 247 -1.48 2.63 -17.95
CA ARG A 247 -1.80 2.40 -19.36
C ARG A 247 -1.17 1.12 -19.90
N ALA A 248 0.13 0.93 -19.67
CA ALA A 248 0.83 -0.28 -20.09
C ALA A 248 0.22 -1.55 -19.45
N TYR A 249 -0.20 -1.48 -18.18
CA TYR A 249 -0.85 -2.59 -17.50
C TYR A 249 -2.22 -2.94 -18.12
N LEU A 250 -3.03 -1.92 -18.43
CA LEU A 250 -4.33 -2.10 -19.08
C LEU A 250 -4.19 -2.65 -20.51
N GLU A 251 -3.21 -2.18 -21.27
CA GLU A 251 -2.90 -2.71 -22.61
C GLU A 251 -2.54 -4.21 -22.59
N MET A 252 -1.99 -4.70 -21.47
CA MET A 252 -1.69 -6.12 -21.26
C MET A 252 -2.92 -6.93 -20.77
N GLY A 253 -4.10 -6.32 -20.62
CA GLY A 253 -5.30 -6.97 -20.09
C GLY A 253 -5.38 -6.98 -18.56
N GLY A 254 -4.62 -6.10 -17.91
CA GLY A 254 -4.61 -5.94 -16.46
C GLY A 254 -5.95 -5.47 -15.87
N ARG A 255 -6.18 -5.81 -14.60
CA ARG A 255 -7.36 -5.45 -13.81
C ARG A 255 -6.96 -4.68 -12.55
N PHE A 256 -7.71 -3.64 -12.21
CA PHE A 256 -7.48 -2.84 -11.00
C PHE A 256 -8.36 -3.28 -9.84
N THR A 257 -7.81 -3.24 -8.63
CA THR A 257 -8.58 -3.06 -7.39
C THR A 257 -8.41 -1.62 -6.87
N PHE A 258 -9.17 -1.24 -5.84
CA PHE A 258 -9.22 0.15 -5.38
C PHE A 258 -9.08 0.29 -3.85
N SER A 259 -8.33 1.30 -3.42
CA SER A 259 -8.08 1.56 -2.00
C SER A 259 -7.61 3.00 -1.72
N ASP A 260 -7.68 3.39 -0.44
CA ASP A 260 -7.07 4.60 0.14
C ASP A 260 -5.90 4.28 1.06
N ASP A 261 -5.66 3.00 1.35
CA ASP A 261 -4.64 2.51 2.28
C ASP A 261 -4.70 3.33 3.58
N SER A 262 -5.91 3.34 4.14
CA SER A 262 -6.26 4.13 5.31
C SER A 262 -5.56 3.59 6.56
N HIS A 263 -4.88 4.47 7.29
CA HIS A 263 -4.23 4.15 8.56
C HIS A 263 -5.05 4.66 9.77
N GLY A 264 -6.36 4.49 9.72
CA GLY A 264 -7.32 4.99 10.72
C GLY A 264 -8.48 5.77 10.11
N ILE A 265 -9.43 6.16 10.95
CA ILE A 265 -10.75 6.67 10.51
C ILE A 265 -10.63 7.97 9.70
N ALA A 266 -9.64 8.81 10.01
CA ALA A 266 -9.43 10.08 9.29
C ALA A 266 -9.02 9.90 7.82
N GLN A 267 -8.66 8.68 7.40
CA GLN A 267 -8.12 8.40 6.07
C GLN A 267 -9.06 7.58 5.18
N ILE A 268 -10.14 7.02 5.75
CA ILE A 268 -11.14 6.25 5.01
C ILE A 268 -11.80 7.12 3.93
N ALA A 269 -11.91 6.55 2.72
CA ALA A 269 -12.45 7.17 1.51
C ALA A 269 -11.73 8.43 1.02
N THR A 270 -10.54 8.75 1.55
CA THR A 270 -9.83 9.96 1.16
C THR A 270 -9.38 9.90 -0.29
N ASN A 271 -9.61 11.00 -1.02
CA ASN A 271 -9.31 11.14 -2.46
C ASN A 271 -10.00 10.13 -3.40
N TYR A 272 -11.05 9.42 -2.96
CA TYR A 272 -11.78 8.49 -3.83
C TYR A 272 -12.29 9.13 -5.13
N PRO A 273 -12.94 10.31 -5.13
CA PRO A 273 -13.36 10.96 -6.38
C PRO A 273 -12.21 11.17 -7.36
N ARG A 274 -11.04 11.62 -6.88
CA ARG A 274 -9.85 11.81 -7.72
C ARG A 274 -9.28 10.49 -8.24
N GLY A 275 -9.32 9.43 -7.43
CA GLY A 275 -8.93 8.08 -7.85
C GLY A 275 -9.87 7.51 -8.93
N LEU A 276 -11.17 7.78 -8.81
CA LEU A 276 -12.16 7.39 -9.81
C LEU A 276 -11.98 8.19 -11.11
N ASP A 277 -11.83 9.53 -11.02
CA ASP A 277 -11.52 10.38 -12.19
C ASP A 277 -10.25 9.89 -12.91
N TYR A 278 -9.23 9.50 -12.14
CA TYR A 278 -8.00 8.91 -12.67
C TYR A 278 -8.27 7.62 -13.45
N LEU A 279 -8.95 6.63 -12.84
CA LEU A 279 -9.28 5.37 -13.49
C LEU A 279 -10.14 5.57 -14.74
N GLU A 280 -11.14 6.45 -14.68
CA GLU A 280 -12.00 6.79 -15.82
C GLU A 280 -11.22 7.45 -16.96
N SER A 281 -10.25 8.32 -16.65
CA SER A 281 -9.36 8.93 -17.65
C SER A 281 -8.49 7.91 -18.40
N LEU A 282 -8.29 6.73 -17.80
CA LEU A 282 -7.58 5.60 -18.41
C LEU A 282 -8.51 4.65 -19.17
N GLY A 283 -9.82 4.93 -19.20
CA GLY A 283 -10.82 4.07 -19.84
C GLY A 283 -11.24 2.86 -18.99
N VAL A 284 -10.93 2.85 -17.69
CA VAL A 284 -11.37 1.78 -16.78
C VAL A 284 -12.86 1.94 -16.50
N THR A 285 -13.64 0.88 -16.70
CA THR A 285 -15.09 0.86 -16.47
C THR A 285 -15.50 0.13 -15.20
N GLU A 286 -14.61 -0.69 -14.65
CA GLU A 286 -14.84 -1.51 -13.47
C GLU A 286 -13.55 -1.75 -12.68
N VAL A 287 -13.70 -1.95 -11.38
CA VAL A 287 -12.64 -2.42 -10.47
C VAL A 287 -13.04 -3.75 -9.85
N TRP A 288 -12.09 -4.47 -9.29
CA TRP A 288 -12.28 -5.86 -8.86
C TRP A 288 -12.14 -6.01 -7.34
N THR A 289 -12.98 -6.87 -6.79
CA THR A 289 -12.98 -7.29 -5.38
C THR A 289 -13.29 -8.79 -5.29
N LEU A 290 -13.26 -9.35 -4.09
CA LEU A 290 -13.64 -10.75 -3.83
C LEU A 290 -15.00 -10.83 -3.14
N GLU A 291 -15.76 -11.85 -3.50
CA GLU A 291 -16.95 -12.30 -2.79
C GLU A 291 -16.63 -13.62 -2.08
N ARG A 292 -16.82 -13.62 -0.77
CA ARG A 292 -16.49 -14.74 0.13
C ARG A 292 -17.72 -15.58 0.39
N SER A 293 -17.61 -16.91 0.26
CA SER A 293 -18.68 -17.86 0.55
C SER A 293 -18.15 -19.08 1.33
N PRO A 294 -18.62 -19.36 2.55
CA PRO A 294 -19.64 -18.59 3.28
C PRO A 294 -19.06 -17.27 3.78
N HIS A 295 -19.84 -16.19 3.71
CA HIS A 295 -19.61 -15.01 4.54
C HIS A 295 -20.49 -15.16 5.79
N PRO A 296 -19.99 -14.96 7.03
CA PRO A 296 -20.81 -15.02 8.22
C PRO A 296 -22.08 -14.18 8.03
N GLY A 297 -23.23 -14.65 8.54
CA GLY A 297 -24.51 -13.91 8.49
C GLY A 297 -25.16 -13.76 7.11
N VAL A 298 -24.50 -14.13 6.01
CA VAL A 298 -25.14 -14.31 4.70
C VAL A 298 -25.63 -15.75 4.66
N ALA A 299 -26.92 -15.98 4.91
CA ALA A 299 -27.51 -17.30 4.80
C ALA A 299 -27.15 -17.87 3.42
N ALA A 300 -26.62 -19.10 3.40
CA ALA A 300 -26.38 -19.81 2.16
C ALA A 300 -27.70 -19.84 1.39
N ALA A 301 -27.80 -19.08 0.31
CA ALA A 301 -28.92 -19.15 -0.64
C ALA A 301 -28.89 -20.48 -1.45
N ALA A 302 -28.07 -21.45 -1.03
CA ALA A 302 -28.16 -22.83 -1.41
C ALA A 302 -28.88 -23.58 -0.28
N ALA A 303 -30.13 -23.96 -0.54
CA ALA A 303 -30.80 -25.00 0.22
C ALA A 303 -29.90 -26.25 0.29
N ASP A 304 -29.93 -26.93 1.43
CA ASP A 304 -29.34 -28.25 1.70
C ASP A 304 -27.81 -28.36 1.86
N SER A 305 -27.13 -27.42 2.54
CA SER A 305 -25.80 -27.72 3.09
C SER A 305 -25.78 -27.61 4.61
N GLU A 306 -25.45 -28.73 5.27
CA GLU A 306 -25.00 -28.79 6.66
C GLU A 306 -24.04 -27.63 6.95
N ALA A 307 -24.15 -27.03 8.15
CA ALA A 307 -23.25 -25.98 8.58
C ALA A 307 -21.80 -26.36 8.27
N ALA A 308 -21.13 -25.55 7.44
CA ALA A 308 -19.75 -25.82 7.04
C ALA A 308 -18.91 -26.09 8.31
N PRO A 309 -18.11 -27.17 8.34
CA PRO A 309 -17.33 -27.50 9.53
C PRO A 309 -16.45 -26.32 9.92
N VAL A 310 -16.37 -26.07 11.22
CA VAL A 310 -15.49 -25.05 11.81
C VAL A 310 -14.06 -25.32 11.30
N GLY A 311 -13.55 -24.44 10.42
CA GLY A 311 -12.21 -24.55 9.85
C GLY A 311 -12.14 -24.82 8.33
N ALA A 312 -13.24 -24.97 7.60
CA ALA A 312 -13.19 -25.03 6.13
C ALA A 312 -12.90 -23.63 5.52
N LYS A 313 -11.91 -23.55 4.60
CA LYS A 313 -11.59 -22.31 3.87
C LYS A 313 -12.82 -21.86 3.06
N ALA A 314 -13.14 -20.57 3.14
CA ALA A 314 -14.16 -20.00 2.27
C ALA A 314 -13.74 -20.03 0.79
N GLU A 315 -14.72 -20.24 -0.09
CA GLU A 315 -14.58 -20.01 -1.52
C GLU A 315 -14.54 -18.49 -1.78
N LEU A 316 -13.65 -18.06 -2.66
CA LEU A 316 -13.51 -16.67 -3.06
C LEU A 316 -13.77 -16.55 -4.55
N LYS A 317 -14.76 -15.74 -4.91
CA LYS A 317 -15.11 -15.44 -6.31
C LYS A 317 -14.70 -14.03 -6.64
N GLU A 318 -14.05 -13.85 -7.77
CA GLU A 318 -13.78 -12.51 -8.30
C GLU A 318 -15.10 -11.83 -8.65
N LYS A 319 -15.26 -10.59 -8.22
CA LYS A 319 -16.44 -9.76 -8.43
C LYS A 319 -15.99 -8.43 -9.00
N SER A 320 -16.48 -8.10 -10.19
CA SER A 320 -16.28 -6.76 -10.73
C SER A 320 -17.32 -5.79 -10.18
N VAL A 321 -16.91 -4.54 -10.03
CA VAL A 321 -17.69 -3.43 -9.51
C VAL A 321 -17.59 -2.30 -10.53
N PRO A 322 -18.69 -1.93 -11.22
CA PRO A 322 -18.65 -0.88 -12.21
C PRO A 322 -18.39 0.48 -11.55
N LEU A 323 -17.59 1.34 -12.18
CA LEU A 323 -17.33 2.71 -11.69
C LEU A 323 -18.54 3.66 -11.87
N SER A 324 -19.59 3.20 -12.56
CA SER A 324 -20.77 3.95 -13.00
C SER A 324 -20.45 5.15 -13.90
N LEU A 325 -20.52 4.91 -15.22
CA LEU A 325 -20.64 5.96 -16.23
C LEU A 325 -22.01 6.64 -16.10
N GLY A 326 -22.10 7.69 -15.27
CA GLY A 326 -23.32 8.51 -15.25
C GLY A 326 -23.49 9.41 -14.04
N GLY A 327 -22.97 10.65 -14.13
CA GLY A 327 -23.67 11.92 -13.85
C GLY A 327 -24.51 12.15 -12.58
N ALA A 328 -24.64 11.22 -11.63
CA ALA A 328 -25.47 11.37 -10.46
C ALA A 328 -24.61 11.62 -9.22
N ASN A 329 -24.55 12.89 -8.79
CA ASN A 329 -24.08 13.38 -7.48
C ASN A 329 -22.90 12.62 -6.86
N ARG A 330 -21.67 12.95 -7.29
CA ARG A 330 -20.43 12.66 -6.56
C ARG A 330 -20.25 13.53 -5.30
N SER A 331 -21.34 13.86 -4.61
CA SER A 331 -21.30 14.51 -3.29
C SER A 331 -21.29 13.44 -2.20
N VAL A 332 -20.21 12.66 -2.13
CA VAL A 332 -19.84 12.02 -0.87
C VAL A 332 -18.92 13.00 -0.17
N ASP A 333 -19.48 14.14 0.25
CA ASP A 333 -18.87 14.99 1.24
C ASP A 333 -19.08 14.26 2.56
N VAL A 334 -18.16 13.32 2.89
CA VAL A 334 -18.10 12.81 4.25
C VAL A 334 -17.65 13.99 5.09
N GLY A 335 -18.63 14.76 5.57
CA GLY A 335 -18.45 15.88 6.48
C GLY A 335 -17.95 15.38 7.83
N VAL A 336 -16.73 14.83 7.86
CA VAL A 336 -15.95 14.71 9.07
C VAL A 336 -15.54 16.14 9.37
N LYS A 337 -16.23 16.77 10.32
CA LYS A 337 -15.79 18.03 10.91
C LYS A 337 -14.35 17.83 11.36
N ALA A 338 -13.39 18.34 10.58
CA ALA A 338 -12.02 18.49 11.00
C ALA A 338 -12.05 19.39 12.24
N GLY A 339 -12.01 18.78 13.42
CA GLY A 339 -11.68 19.48 14.63
C GLY A 339 -10.33 20.14 14.42
N ARG A 340 -10.25 21.45 14.67
CA ARG A 340 -9.04 22.27 14.68
C ARG A 340 -7.82 21.47 15.15
N PHE A 341 -6.91 21.16 14.22
CA PHE A 341 -5.51 20.93 14.52
C PHE A 341 -4.72 22.08 13.89
N ASP A 342 -4.79 23.23 14.56
CA ASP A 342 -3.79 24.26 14.40
C ASP A 342 -2.53 23.83 15.19
N ARG A 343 -1.38 23.98 14.53
CA ARG A 343 0.01 23.89 15.03
C ARG A 343 0.57 22.48 15.20
N PHE A 344 1.42 22.07 14.25
CA PHE A 344 2.88 21.92 14.46
C PHE A 344 3.52 21.34 13.18
N ILE A 345 3.84 22.20 12.20
CA ILE A 345 4.99 21.99 11.31
C ILE A 345 5.59 23.37 11.06
N GLY A 346 6.58 23.74 11.87
CA GLY A 346 7.43 24.89 11.61
C GLY A 346 8.68 24.43 10.87
N VAL A 347 8.69 24.55 9.55
CA VAL A 347 9.93 24.55 8.76
C VAL A 347 10.15 25.99 8.32
N GLY A 348 10.98 26.71 9.06
CA GLY A 348 11.38 28.08 8.74
C GLY A 348 12.40 28.06 7.60
N VAL A 349 11.96 28.41 6.40
CA VAL A 349 12.85 28.87 5.32
C VAL A 349 12.88 30.39 5.38
N ALA A 350 13.92 30.96 5.99
CA ALA A 350 14.16 32.41 5.93
C ALA A 350 15.08 32.72 4.75
N ALA A 351 14.47 33.04 3.60
CA ALA A 351 15.14 33.78 2.54
C ALA A 351 15.09 35.28 2.90
N THR A 352 16.24 35.94 2.98
CA THR A 352 16.32 37.41 3.03
C THR A 352 17.22 37.91 1.92
N LEU A 353 16.59 38.44 0.87
CA LEU A 353 17.18 39.38 -0.09
C LEU A 353 16.57 40.75 0.19
N GLY A 354 17.41 41.78 0.27
CA GLY A 354 16.96 43.18 0.30
C GLY A 354 17.93 44.10 1.03
N GLY A 355 18.91 44.63 0.29
CA GLY A 355 19.86 45.62 0.82
C GLY A 355 19.30 47.03 0.96
N LYS A 356 20.06 47.89 1.65
CA LYS A 356 20.20 49.34 1.39
C LYS A 356 21.41 49.92 2.17
N ILE A 357 22.46 50.26 1.40
CA ILE A 357 23.23 51.53 1.38
C ILE A 357 23.51 52.27 2.72
N GLY A 358 24.78 52.18 3.18
CA GLY A 358 25.74 53.20 3.71
C GLY A 358 25.35 54.22 4.82
N PRO A 359 26.32 55.02 5.36
CA PRO A 359 27.77 55.04 5.13
C PRO A 359 28.68 55.03 6.40
N ALA A 360 29.96 54.73 6.15
CA ALA A 360 31.20 55.27 6.75
C ALA A 360 31.33 55.46 8.28
N ARG A 361 32.39 54.87 8.85
CA ARG A 361 33.51 55.61 9.46
C ARG A 361 34.71 54.70 9.76
N SER A 362 35.87 55.31 9.60
CA SER A 362 37.25 54.86 9.85
C SER A 362 37.51 54.40 11.28
N SER A 363 38.43 53.47 11.48
CA SER A 363 39.82 53.73 11.95
C SER A 363 40.37 52.56 12.79
N ALA A 364 41.67 52.31 12.56
CA ALA A 364 42.62 51.45 13.28
C ALA A 364 42.60 49.95 12.94
#